data_AF-A0A2D6HZ11-F1
#
_entry.id   AF-A0A2D6HZ11-F1
#
_cell.length_a   1.000
_cell.length_b   1.000
_cell.length_c   1.000
_cell.angle_alpha   90.00
_cell.angle_beta   90.00
_cell.angle_gamma   90.00
#
_symmetry.space_group_name_H-M   'P 1'
#
loop_
_entity.id
_entity.type
_entity.pdbx_description
1 polymer ?
#
loop_
_entity_poly.entity_id
_entity_poly.type
_entity_poly.pdbx_seq_one_letter_code
_entity_poly.pdbx_strand_id
1 'polypeptide(L)' 'MFNTTAMANGGGYVLNPAYFELSVLQEAELSDFEDMIASQDVVVSKFQFHANLICTNLVAQGCFSGSAL' A
#
# COMPACT_ATOMS: atom_id res chain seq x y z
N MET A 1 10.33 12.50 28.25
CA MET A 1 9.12 11.68 28.48
C MET A 1 8.76 11.10 27.13
N PHE A 2 8.93 9.79 26.94
CA PHE A 2 8.66 9.13 25.66
C PHE A 2 7.15 9.11 25.42
N ASN A 3 6.69 9.63 24.27
CA ASN A 3 5.28 9.60 23.88
C ASN A 3 4.90 8.17 23.49
N THR A 4 4.35 7.43 24.44
CA THR A 4 3.79 6.09 24.25
C THR A 4 2.28 6.20 24.14
N THR A 5 1.74 6.75 23.05
CA THR A 5 0.37 6.39 22.66
C THR A 5 0.42 4.99 22.07
N ALA A 6 0.40 4.03 22.99
CA ALA A 6 0.16 2.64 22.71
C ALA A 6 -1.09 2.52 21.81
N MET A 7 -0.96 1.84 20.68
CA MET A 7 -2.12 1.33 19.96
C MET A 7 -2.76 0.25 20.84
N ALA A 8 -3.66 0.67 21.72
CA ALA A 8 -4.58 -0.20 22.42
C ALA A 8 -6.00 0.28 22.05
N ASN A 9 -6.79 -0.61 21.46
CA ASN A 9 -8.21 -0.50 21.05
C ASN A 9 -8.41 -0.26 19.56
N GLY A 10 -8.90 -1.32 18.88
CA GLY A 10 -9.08 -1.38 17.43
C GLY A 10 -9.88 -0.24 16.84
N GLY A 11 -9.68 0.00 15.55
CA GLY A 11 -10.42 0.97 14.76
C GLY A 11 -10.69 0.40 13.37
N GLY A 12 -11.62 1.02 12.64
CA GLY A 12 -11.99 0.59 11.30
C GLY A 12 -12.30 1.77 10.40
N TYR A 13 -12.29 1.49 9.11
CA TYR A 13 -12.59 2.45 8.06
C TYR A 13 -13.79 1.94 7.26
N VAL A 14 -14.70 2.85 6.94
CA VAL A 14 -15.75 2.62 5.95
C VAL A 14 -15.30 3.31 4.68
N LEU A 15 -14.95 2.50 3.67
CA LEU A 15 -14.46 2.98 2.40
C LEU A 15 -15.52 2.77 1.31
N ASN A 16 -15.87 3.83 0.59
CA ASN A 16 -16.67 3.74 -0.63
C ASN A 16 -15.73 3.66 -1.85
N PRO A 17 -15.62 2.49 -2.51
CA PRO A 17 -14.67 2.25 -3.60
C PRO A 17 -14.96 3.09 -4.85
N ALA A 18 -16.19 3.60 -5.01
CA ALA A 18 -16.54 4.46 -6.15
C ALA A 18 -15.79 5.80 -6.16
N TYR A 19 -15.19 6.20 -5.03
CA TYR A 19 -14.44 7.45 -4.88
C TYR A 19 -12.93 7.23 -4.72
N PHE A 20 -12.44 6.04 -5.05
CA PHE A 20 -11.01 5.74 -5.08
C PHE A 20 -10.55 5.51 -6.51
N GLU A 21 -9.52 6.24 -6.91
CA GLU A 21 -8.89 6.12 -8.21
C GLU A 21 -7.43 5.73 -8.03
N LEU A 22 -7.01 4.67 -8.73
CA LEU A 22 -5.61 4.28 -8.82
C LEU A 22 -5.01 4.93 -10.07
N SER A 23 -4.12 5.89 -9.88
CA SER A 23 -3.40 6.55 -10.96
C SER A 23 -1.99 5.98 -11.06
N VAL A 24 -1.69 5.30 -12.17
CA VAL A 24 -0.36 4.77 -12.45
C VAL A 24 0.50 5.89 -13.02
N LEU A 25 1.55 6.26 -12.30
CA LEU A 25 2.44 7.39 -12.64
C LEU A 25 3.53 6.99 -13.64
N GLN A 26 3.94 5.72 -13.61
CA GLN A 26 4.96 5.15 -14.48
C GLN A 26 4.54 3.73 -14.82
N GLU A 27 4.76 3.35 -16.08
CA GLU A 27 4.57 1.96 -16.51
C GLU A 27 5.41 1.02 -15.64
N ALA A 28 4.89 -0.18 -15.41
CA ALA A 28 5.64 -1.16 -14.64
C ALA A 28 6.87 -1.59 -15.43
N GLU A 29 8.04 -1.48 -14.82
CA GLU A 29 9.32 -1.83 -15.44
C GLU A 29 9.83 -3.13 -14.83
N LEU A 30 10.31 -4.00 -15.71
CA LEU A 30 11.02 -5.21 -15.36
C LEU A 30 12.48 -5.03 -15.81
N SER A 31 13.42 -5.09 -14.88
CA SER A 31 14.84 -4.95 -15.22
C SER A 31 15.33 -6.11 -16.07
N ASP A 32 16.48 -5.94 -16.72
CA ASP A 32 17.19 -7.08 -17.29
C ASP A 32 17.53 -8.11 -16.20
N PHE A 33 17.60 -9.38 -16.60
CA PHE A 33 17.96 -10.48 -15.74
C PHE A 33 19.49 -10.53 -15.58
N GLU A 34 20.00 -9.80 -14.59
CA GLU A 34 21.44 -9.59 -14.43
C GLU A 34 22.11 -10.53 -13.41
N ASP A 35 21.36 -11.03 -12.42
CA ASP A 35 21.96 -11.78 -11.30
C ASP A 35 21.62 -13.27 -11.32
N MET A 36 22.67 -14.09 -11.41
CA MET A 36 22.62 -15.54 -11.19
C MET A 36 22.99 -15.82 -9.72
N ILE A 37 22.02 -16.21 -8.90
CA ILE A 37 22.27 -16.47 -7.47
C ILE A 37 22.85 -17.87 -7.30
N ALA A 38 24.01 -17.97 -6.63
CA ALA A 38 24.57 -19.21 -6.09
C ALA A 38 24.78 -20.36 -7.09
N SER A 39 25.16 -20.05 -8.33
CA SER A 39 25.38 -21.06 -9.38
C SER A 39 24.16 -21.94 -9.71
N GLN A 40 22.95 -21.49 -9.34
CA GLN A 40 21.69 -22.11 -9.73
C GLN A 40 21.13 -21.42 -10.98
N ASP A 41 20.39 -22.15 -11.81
CA ASP A 41 19.68 -21.64 -13.00
C ASP A 41 18.47 -20.74 -12.65
N VAL A 42 18.62 -19.87 -11.64
CA VAL A 42 17.60 -18.92 -11.23
C VAL A 42 18.11 -17.51 -11.52
N VAL A 43 17.56 -16.92 -12.57
CA VAL A 43 17.73 -15.52 -12.94
C VAL A 43 16.65 -14.68 -12.26
N VAL A 44 17.05 -13.60 -11.59
CA VAL A 44 16.14 -12.67 -10.90
C VAL A 44 16.10 -11.34 -11.65
N SER A 45 14.91 -10.76 -11.77
CA SER A 45 14.70 -9.40 -12.29
C SER A 45 13.92 -8.58 -11.27
N LYS A 46 14.16 -7.27 -11.25
CA LYS A 46 13.45 -6.31 -10.41
C LYS A 46 12.21 -5.81 -11.13
N PHE A 47 11.05 -6.04 -10.53
CA PHE A 47 9.79 -5.44 -10.94
C PHE A 47 9.51 -4.19 -10.10
N GLN A 48 9.31 -3.06 -10.75
CA GLN A 48 8.96 -1.79 -10.08
C GLN A 48 7.76 -1.14 -10.77
N PHE A 49 6.87 -0.53 -9.99
CA PHE A 49 5.79 0.30 -10.52
C PHE A 49 5.50 1.45 -9.56
N HIS A 50 5.09 2.59 -10.11
CA HIS A 50 4.71 3.76 -9.32
C HIS A 50 3.23 4.08 -9.54
N ALA A 51 2.46 4.11 -8.46
CA ALA A 51 1.05 4.48 -8.50
C ALA A 51 0.65 5.31 -7.27
N ASN A 52 -0.29 6.22 -7.49
CA ASN A 52 -0.96 6.99 -6.45
C ASN A 52 -2.39 6.48 -6.27
N LEU A 53 -2.80 6.26 -5.03
CA LEU A 53 -4.19 6.05 -4.68
C LEU A 53 -4.81 7.39 -4.28
N ILE A 54 -5.83 7.82 -5.01
CA ILE A 54 -6.47 9.13 -4.85
C ILE A 54 -7.89 8.91 -4.32
N CYS A 55 -8.24 9.60 -3.23
CA CYS A 55 -9.62 9.69 -2.76
C CYS A 55 -10.27 10.96 -3.34
N THR A 56 -11.21 10.81 -4.26
CA THR A 56 -11.86 11.93 -4.95
C THR A 56 -12.97 12.58 -4.13
N ASN A 57 -13.49 11.87 -3.12
CA ASN A 57 -14.48 12.39 -2.19
C ASN A 57 -14.25 11.83 -0.77
N LEU A 58 -13.60 12.63 0.08
CA LEU A 58 -13.29 12.27 1.46
C LEU A 58 -14.53 12.18 2.37
N VAL A 59 -15.55 13.01 2.11
CA VAL A 59 -16.76 13.09 2.95
C VAL A 59 -17.60 11.81 2.84
N ALA A 60 -17.42 11.03 1.76
CA ALA A 60 -18.06 9.74 1.57
C ALA A 60 -17.40 8.59 2.37
N GLN A 61 -16.31 8.87 3.10
CA GLN A 61 -15.55 7.90 3.88
C GLN A 61 -15.81 8.11 5.38
N GLY A 62 -15.59 7.06 6.18
CA GLY A 62 -15.69 7.14 7.64
C GLY A 62 -14.52 6.45 8.33
N CYS A 63 -14.15 6.92 9.52
CA CYS A 63 -13.27 6.21 10.41
C CYS A 63 -13.87 6.15 11.82
N PHE A 64 -13.60 5.07 12.53
CA PHE A 64 -13.97 4.93 13.93
C PHE A 64 -12.78 4.35 14.70
N SER A 65 -12.58 4.85 15.92
CA SER A 65 -11.53 4.44 16.83
C SER A 65 -12.18 4.01 18.15
N GLY A 66 -11.78 2.84 18.65
CA GLY A 66 -12.39 2.18 19.80
C GLY A 66 -12.90 0.78 19.43
N SER A 67 -12.45 -0.24 20.17
CA SER A 67 -12.96 -1.60 20.01
C SER A 67 -14.42 -1.67 20.44
N ALA A 68 -15.23 -2.45 19.73
CA ALA A 68 -16.47 -2.97 20.30
C ALA A 68 -16.10 -3.88 21.49
N LEU A 69 -16.30 -3.35 22.70
CA LEU A 69 -16.54 -4.12 23.92
C LEU A 69 -17.91 -3.69 24.45
#